data_AF-A0A6D0IPZ0-F1
#
_entry.id   AF-A0A6D0IPZ0-F1
#
_cell.length_a   1.000
_cell.length_b   1.000
_cell.length_c   1.000
_cell.angle_alpha   90.00
_cell.angle_beta   90.00
_cell.angle_gamma   90.00
#
_symmetry.space_group_name_H-M   'P 1'
#
loop_
_entity.id
_entity.type
_entity.pdbx_description
1 polymer ?
#
loop_
_entity_poly.entity_id
_entity_poly.type
_entity_poly.pdbx_seq_one_letter_code
_entity_poly.pdbx_strand_id
1 'polypeptide(L)'
;PGMELTDNLMAFVERKLFTLNTGHAITAYLGKLAGHQTIRDAILDEKIRAVVKGAMEESGAVLIKRYGFDADKHAAYIQKILGRFENPYLKDDVERVGRQPLRKLSAGDRLIKPLLGTLEYGLPHKNLIEGIAAAMHFRSEDDPQAQELAALIADKGPQAALAQISGLDANSEVVS
;
A
#
# COMPACT_ATOMS: atom_id res chain seq x y z
N PRO A 1 -15.11 -26.71 4.22
CA PRO A 1 -14.12 -26.33 5.27
C PRO A 1 -13.27 -25.14 4.79
N GLY A 2 -13.12 -24.09 5.60
CA GLY A 2 -12.42 -22.84 5.23
C GLY A 2 -13.24 -21.56 5.32
N MET A 3 -14.51 -21.66 5.74
CA MET A 3 -15.37 -20.51 6.03
C MET A 3 -15.38 -20.26 7.53
N GLU A 4 -14.97 -19.06 7.95
CA GLU A 4 -15.07 -18.57 9.33
C GLU A 4 -16.25 -17.59 9.41
N LEU A 5 -17.20 -17.85 10.30
CA LEU A 5 -18.32 -16.95 10.58
C LEU A 5 -17.87 -15.86 11.57
N THR A 6 -18.29 -14.62 11.34
CA THR A 6 -17.97 -13.50 12.22
C THR A 6 -19.07 -12.46 12.24
N ASP A 7 -19.28 -11.84 13.40
CA ASP A 7 -20.23 -10.75 13.58
C ASP A 7 -19.65 -9.39 13.14
N ASN A 8 -18.36 -9.32 12.79
CA ASN A 8 -17.70 -8.08 12.36
C ASN A 8 -16.92 -8.25 11.05
N LEU A 9 -17.65 -8.57 9.97
CA LEU A 9 -17.08 -8.76 8.63
C LEU A 9 -16.23 -7.56 8.17
N MET A 10 -16.64 -6.34 8.50
CA MET A 10 -15.93 -5.11 8.10
C MET A 10 -14.51 -5.02 8.67
N ALA A 11 -14.30 -5.46 9.92
CA ALA A 11 -12.96 -5.50 10.50
C ALA A 11 -12.00 -6.43 9.71
N PHE A 12 -12.50 -7.57 9.23
CA PHE A 12 -11.69 -8.50 8.43
C PHE A 12 -11.43 -8.01 7.01
N VAL A 13 -12.43 -7.36 6.39
CA VAL A 13 -12.28 -6.71 5.08
C VAL A 13 -11.21 -5.63 5.15
N GLU A 14 -11.29 -4.75 6.14
CA GLU A 14 -10.32 -3.67 6.29
C GLU A 14 -8.94 -4.19 6.70
N ARG A 15 -8.86 -5.21 7.57
CA ARG A 15 -7.57 -5.87 7.89
C ARG A 15 -6.87 -6.40 6.65
N LYS A 16 -7.61 -7.05 5.75
CA LYS A 16 -7.03 -7.52 4.47
C LYS A 16 -6.59 -6.35 3.60
N LEU A 17 -7.40 -5.29 3.51
CA LEU A 17 -7.07 -4.11 2.72
C LEU A 17 -5.80 -3.42 3.25
N PHE A 18 -5.71 -3.20 4.55
CA PHE A 18 -4.65 -2.41 5.17
C PHE A 18 -3.35 -3.19 5.37
N THR A 19 -3.41 -4.53 5.36
CA THR A 19 -2.21 -5.36 5.52
C THR A 19 -1.80 -5.97 4.19
N LEU A 20 -2.61 -6.89 3.63
CA LEU A 20 -2.25 -7.62 2.43
C LEU A 20 -2.21 -6.70 1.20
N ASN A 21 -3.25 -5.90 0.96
CA ASN A 21 -3.25 -5.08 -0.25
C ASN A 21 -2.23 -3.95 -0.17
N THR A 22 -2.11 -3.27 0.98
CA THR A 22 -1.11 -2.23 1.23
C THR A 22 0.29 -2.76 1.02
N GLY A 23 0.67 -3.83 1.74
CA GLY A 23 2.00 -4.42 1.61
C GLY A 23 2.30 -4.86 0.17
N HIS A 24 1.35 -5.55 -0.49
CA HIS A 24 1.57 -6.06 -1.84
C HIS A 24 1.74 -4.95 -2.90
N ALA A 25 0.99 -3.86 -2.76
CA ALA A 25 1.12 -2.71 -3.65
C ALA A 25 2.44 -1.97 -3.44
N ILE A 26 2.84 -1.74 -2.18
CA ILE A 26 4.10 -1.07 -1.87
C ILE A 26 5.30 -1.90 -2.34
N THR A 27 5.28 -3.22 -2.14
CA THR A 27 6.31 -4.12 -2.68
C THR A 27 6.41 -4.01 -4.20
N ALA A 28 5.29 -3.96 -4.90
CA ALA A 28 5.27 -3.83 -6.36
C ALA A 28 5.87 -2.49 -6.83
N TYR A 29 5.49 -1.38 -6.21
CA TYR A 29 5.94 -0.06 -6.62
C TYR A 29 7.42 0.18 -6.32
N LEU A 30 7.87 -0.15 -5.11
CA LEU A 30 9.29 -0.07 -4.76
C LEU A 30 10.12 -1.07 -5.57
N GLY A 31 9.58 -2.28 -5.79
CA GLY A 31 10.21 -3.30 -6.62
C GLY A 31 10.46 -2.81 -8.05
N LYS A 32 9.43 -2.24 -8.68
CA LYS A 32 9.54 -1.69 -10.05
C LYS A 32 10.56 -0.56 -10.12
N LEU A 33 10.58 0.34 -9.12
CA LEU A 33 11.57 1.42 -9.02
C LEU A 33 13.01 0.90 -8.88
N ALA A 34 13.22 -0.18 -8.13
CA ALA A 34 14.52 -0.80 -7.94
C ALA A 34 14.93 -1.75 -9.08
N GLY A 35 14.08 -1.93 -10.10
CA GLY A 35 14.34 -2.82 -11.24
C GLY A 35 14.12 -4.31 -10.95
N HIS A 36 13.43 -4.66 -9.86
CA HIS A 36 13.04 -6.04 -9.55
C HIS A 36 11.91 -6.50 -10.45
N GLN A 37 11.95 -7.74 -10.91
CA GLN A 37 10.91 -8.30 -11.80
C GLN A 37 9.69 -8.80 -11.03
N THR A 38 9.91 -9.47 -9.90
CA THR A 38 8.83 -10.13 -9.14
C THR A 38 8.68 -9.57 -7.73
N ILE A 39 7.50 -9.79 -7.15
CA ILE A 39 7.19 -9.49 -5.75
C ILE A 39 8.17 -10.19 -4.81
N ARG A 40 8.59 -11.42 -5.15
CA ARG A 40 9.57 -12.15 -4.36
C ARG A 40 10.93 -11.46 -4.40
N ASP A 41 11.41 -11.08 -5.58
CA ASP A 41 12.70 -10.39 -5.70
C ASP A 41 12.69 -9.08 -4.90
N ALA A 42 11.60 -8.32 -5.02
CA ALA A 42 11.42 -7.07 -4.31
C ALA A 42 11.31 -7.24 -2.78
N ILE A 43 10.60 -8.25 -2.27
CA ILE A 43 10.45 -8.42 -0.81
C ILE A 43 11.67 -9.05 -0.13
N LEU A 44 12.58 -9.65 -0.91
CA LEU A 44 13.87 -10.16 -0.45
C LEU A 44 14.94 -9.07 -0.39
N ASP A 45 14.71 -7.92 -1.05
CA ASP A 45 15.51 -6.71 -0.84
C ASP A 45 15.21 -6.13 0.54
N GLU A 46 16.21 -6.11 1.43
CA GLU A 46 16.05 -5.68 2.82
C GLU A 46 15.57 -4.24 2.97
N LYS A 47 15.93 -3.35 2.03
CA LYS A 47 15.50 -1.95 2.06
C LYS A 47 14.00 -1.86 1.75
N ILE A 48 13.55 -2.55 0.71
CA ILE A 48 12.13 -2.61 0.34
C ILE A 48 11.34 -3.30 1.44
N ARG A 49 11.85 -4.41 1.98
CA ARG A 49 11.22 -5.15 3.06
C ARG A 49 10.98 -4.29 4.29
N ALA A 50 11.95 -3.46 4.67
CA ALA A 50 11.83 -2.57 5.82
C ALA A 50 10.65 -1.60 5.65
N VAL A 51 10.51 -0.98 4.48
CA VAL A 51 9.41 -0.05 4.17
C VAL A 51 8.07 -0.78 4.12
N VAL A 52 8.01 -1.92 3.42
CA VAL A 52 6.78 -2.73 3.30
C VAL A 52 6.30 -3.20 4.67
N LYS A 53 7.20 -3.71 5.51
CA LYS A 53 6.88 -4.12 6.88
C LYS A 53 6.40 -2.93 7.71
N GLY A 54 7.13 -1.82 7.67
CA GLY A 54 6.79 -0.59 8.39
C GLY A 54 5.41 -0.05 7.99
N ALA A 55 5.07 -0.02 6.71
CA ALA A 55 3.77 0.45 6.24
C ALA A 55 2.61 -0.46 6.70
N MET A 56 2.84 -1.78 6.77
CA MET A 56 1.86 -2.71 7.33
C MET A 56 1.73 -2.58 8.86
N GLU A 57 2.80 -2.20 9.56
CA GLU A 57 2.75 -1.90 11.00
C GLU A 57 2.01 -0.60 11.28
N GLU A 58 2.27 0.45 10.49
CA GLU A 58 1.57 1.75 10.55
C GLU A 58 0.06 1.59 10.32
N SER A 59 -0.32 0.92 9.23
CA SER A 59 -1.73 0.62 8.94
C SER A 59 -2.33 -0.37 9.95
N GLY A 60 -1.52 -1.29 10.48
CA GLY A 60 -1.91 -2.23 11.52
C GLY A 60 -2.27 -1.56 12.83
N ALA A 61 -1.54 -0.51 13.22
CA ALA A 61 -1.85 0.29 14.40
C ALA A 61 -3.21 0.99 14.29
N VAL A 62 -3.59 1.44 13.08
CA VAL A 62 -4.94 1.97 12.80
C VAL A 62 -6.00 0.89 13.04
N LEU A 63 -5.79 -0.33 12.54
CA LEU A 63 -6.72 -1.45 12.72
C LEU A 63 -6.88 -1.84 14.19
N ILE A 64 -5.78 -1.87 14.95
CA ILE A 64 -5.79 -2.19 16.38
C ILE A 64 -6.62 -1.16 17.15
N LYS A 65 -6.41 0.14 16.90
CA LYS A 65 -7.22 1.20 17.53
C LYS A 65 -8.69 1.15 17.12
N ARG A 66 -8.97 0.94 15.83
CA ARG A 66 -10.32 1.02 15.27
C ARG A 66 -11.20 -0.19 15.61
N TYR A 67 -10.61 -1.38 15.67
CA TYR A 67 -11.35 -2.65 15.79
C TYR A 67 -10.96 -3.50 17.00
N GLY A 68 -9.96 -3.09 17.79
CA GLY A 68 -9.52 -3.85 18.96
C GLY A 68 -8.87 -5.18 18.61
N PHE A 69 -8.19 -5.28 17.45
CA PHE A 69 -7.39 -6.46 17.15
C PHE A 69 -6.28 -6.64 18.18
N ASP A 70 -6.05 -7.88 18.60
CA ASP A 70 -4.90 -8.25 19.42
C ASP A 70 -3.59 -7.96 18.68
N ALA A 71 -2.69 -7.22 19.33
CA ALA A 71 -1.47 -6.72 18.71
C ALA A 71 -0.50 -7.84 18.31
N ASP A 72 -0.32 -8.85 19.17
CA ASP A 72 0.59 -9.97 18.91
C ASP A 72 0.07 -10.85 17.76
N LYS A 73 -1.23 -11.12 17.73
CA LYS A 73 -1.88 -11.81 16.61
C LYS A 73 -1.78 -11.01 15.32
N HIS A 74 -1.88 -9.69 15.38
CA HIS A 74 -1.73 -8.85 14.19
C HIS A 74 -0.28 -8.81 13.69
N ALA A 75 0.71 -8.75 14.58
CA ALA A 75 2.12 -8.85 14.22
C ALA A 75 2.44 -10.21 13.55
N ALA A 76 1.91 -11.30 14.10
CA ALA A 76 2.03 -12.63 13.47
C ALA A 76 1.33 -12.69 12.09
N TYR A 77 0.20 -12.00 11.93
CA TYR A 77 -0.48 -11.89 10.64
C TYR A 77 0.35 -11.13 9.59
N ILE A 78 1.05 -10.06 9.99
CA ILE A 78 2.01 -9.35 9.13
C ILE A 78 3.14 -10.29 8.70
N GLN A 79 3.73 -11.05 9.63
CA GLN A 79 4.78 -12.03 9.29
C GLN A 79 4.29 -13.10 8.32
N LYS A 80 3.06 -13.60 8.51
CA LYS A 80 2.42 -14.52 7.57
C LYS A 80 2.26 -13.91 6.18
N ILE A 81 1.94 -12.62 6.07
CA ILE A 81 1.83 -11.94 4.78
C ILE A 81 3.20 -11.78 4.11
N LEU A 82 4.24 -11.38 4.86
CA LEU A 82 5.60 -11.30 4.33
C LEU A 82 6.06 -12.65 3.76
N GLY A 83 5.86 -13.74 4.49
CA GLY A 83 6.18 -15.09 4.01
C GLY A 83 5.39 -15.51 2.76
N ARG A 84 4.20 -14.95 2.53
CA ARG A 84 3.44 -15.19 1.28
C ARG A 84 4.06 -14.47 0.09
N PHE A 85 4.58 -13.25 0.28
CA PHE A 85 5.29 -12.52 -0.77
C PHE A 85 6.60 -13.20 -1.14
N GLU A 86 7.23 -13.89 -0.19
CA GLU A 86 8.45 -14.65 -0.41
C GLU A 86 8.22 -15.98 -1.16
N ASN A 87 6.99 -16.37 -1.52
CA ASN A 87 6.73 -17.70 -2.07
C ASN A 87 7.51 -17.95 -3.40
N PRO A 88 8.48 -18.89 -3.45
CA PRO A 88 9.29 -19.15 -4.65
C PRO A 88 8.50 -19.71 -5.83
N TYR A 89 7.32 -20.27 -5.57
CA TYR A 89 6.48 -20.90 -6.59
C TYR A 89 5.53 -19.90 -7.27
N LEU A 90 5.40 -18.68 -6.73
CA LEU A 90 4.60 -17.61 -7.32
C LEU A 90 5.52 -16.60 -8.00
N LYS A 91 5.58 -16.65 -9.33
CA LYS A 91 6.25 -15.62 -10.15
C LYS A 91 5.29 -14.46 -10.37
N ASP A 92 4.97 -13.77 -9.29
CA ASP A 92 4.06 -12.63 -9.35
C ASP A 92 4.82 -11.37 -9.76
N ASP A 93 4.53 -10.88 -10.95
CA ASP A 93 5.24 -9.77 -11.59
C ASP A 93 4.88 -8.41 -10.95
N VAL A 94 5.89 -7.56 -10.68
CA VAL A 94 5.67 -6.26 -10.02
C VAL A 94 4.84 -5.32 -10.88
N GLU A 95 4.92 -5.41 -12.20
CA GLU A 95 4.11 -4.58 -13.10
C GLU A 95 2.65 -5.03 -13.07
N ARG A 96 2.38 -6.34 -13.12
CA ARG A 96 1.04 -6.91 -12.95
C ARG A 96 0.41 -6.52 -11.61
N VAL A 97 1.16 -6.65 -10.51
CA VAL A 97 0.66 -6.28 -9.19
C VAL A 97 0.53 -4.77 -9.04
N GLY A 98 1.38 -3.97 -9.71
CA GLY A 98 1.41 -2.52 -9.71
C GLY A 98 0.29 -1.83 -10.50
N ARG A 99 -0.35 -2.52 -11.46
CA ARG A 99 -1.39 -1.95 -12.34
C ARG A 99 -2.52 -1.20 -11.63
N GLN A 100 -3.14 -0.27 -12.34
CA GLN A 100 -4.21 0.62 -11.89
C GLN A 100 -3.80 1.49 -10.70
N PRO A 101 -2.73 2.31 -10.83
CA PRO A 101 -2.26 3.15 -9.74
C PRO A 101 -3.27 4.20 -9.30
N LEU A 102 -4.06 4.79 -10.21
CA LEU A 102 -5.08 5.79 -9.85
C LEU A 102 -6.12 5.21 -8.90
N ARG A 103 -6.61 3.99 -9.17
CA ARG A 103 -7.53 3.29 -8.25
C ARG A 103 -6.90 3.09 -6.87
N LYS A 104 -5.63 2.68 -6.81
CA LYS A 104 -4.93 2.38 -5.54
C LYS A 104 -4.52 3.61 -4.75
N LEU A 105 -4.36 4.75 -5.44
CA LEU A 105 -4.13 6.07 -4.88
C LEU A 105 -5.44 6.81 -4.54
N SER A 106 -6.62 6.21 -4.77
CA SER A 106 -7.89 6.82 -4.39
C SER A 106 -8.13 6.81 -2.88
N ALA A 107 -8.91 7.77 -2.39
CA ALA A 107 -9.17 8.03 -0.96
C ALA A 107 -9.52 6.78 -0.13
N GLY A 108 -10.32 5.87 -0.71
CA GLY A 108 -10.86 4.69 -0.02
C GLY A 108 -10.05 3.41 -0.18
N ASP A 109 -8.95 3.42 -0.94
CA ASP A 109 -8.18 2.20 -1.24
C ASP A 109 -6.94 2.09 -0.31
N ARG A 110 -6.09 1.11 -0.61
CA ARG A 110 -5.03 0.53 0.23
C ARG A 110 -3.87 1.44 0.61
N LEU A 111 -3.79 2.67 0.11
CA LEU A 111 -2.70 3.59 0.41
C LEU A 111 -3.22 4.80 1.19
N ILE A 112 -4.22 5.50 0.64
CA ILE A 112 -4.75 6.73 1.24
C ILE A 112 -5.64 6.43 2.45
N LYS A 113 -6.47 5.37 2.42
CA LYS A 113 -7.34 5.07 3.56
C LYS A 113 -6.55 4.72 4.84
N PRO A 114 -5.46 3.93 4.78
CA PRO A 114 -4.55 3.79 5.92
C PRO A 114 -3.92 5.11 6.37
N LEU A 115 -3.42 5.93 5.45
CA LEU A 115 -2.81 7.23 5.76
C LEU A 115 -3.81 8.17 6.48
N LEU A 116 -5.05 8.23 6.01
CA LEU A 116 -6.11 8.99 6.70
C LEU A 116 -6.36 8.44 8.11
N GLY A 117 -6.31 7.12 8.29
CA GLY A 117 -6.43 6.50 9.61
C GLY A 117 -5.25 6.81 10.53
N THR A 118 -4.03 6.94 10.00
CA THR A 118 -2.89 7.36 10.83
C THR A 118 -3.03 8.81 11.27
N LEU A 119 -3.56 9.69 10.41
CA LEU A 119 -3.86 11.08 10.77
C LEU A 119 -4.98 11.17 11.81
N GLU A 120 -6.06 10.40 11.64
CA GLU A 120 -7.19 10.31 12.57
C GLU A 120 -6.74 9.97 14.00
N TYR A 121 -5.76 9.09 14.14
CA TYR A 121 -5.29 8.58 15.44
C TYR A 121 -3.95 9.16 15.91
N GLY A 122 -3.36 10.12 15.19
CA GLY A 122 -2.04 10.68 15.52
C GLY A 122 -0.93 9.62 15.54
N LEU A 123 -0.94 8.71 14.57
CA LEU A 123 0.01 7.60 14.45
C LEU A 123 1.10 7.90 13.40
N PRO A 124 2.27 7.23 13.48
CA PRO A 124 3.30 7.33 12.44
C PRO A 124 2.81 6.83 11.07
N HIS A 125 3.33 7.43 10.00
CA HIS A 125 2.92 7.11 8.62
C HIS A 125 4.04 7.28 7.58
N LYS A 126 5.30 7.26 8.00
CA LYS A 126 6.44 7.54 7.12
C LYS A 126 6.57 6.51 5.99
N ASN A 127 6.33 5.23 6.28
CA ASN A 127 6.49 4.17 5.29
C ASN A 127 5.31 4.13 4.31
N LEU A 128 4.10 4.48 4.78
CA LEU A 128 2.95 4.72 3.91
C LEU A 128 3.23 5.85 2.90
N ILE A 129 3.86 6.95 3.33
CA ILE A 129 4.26 8.05 2.44
C ILE A 129 5.26 7.58 1.39
N GLU A 130 6.29 6.81 1.78
CA GLU A 130 7.23 6.22 0.81
C GLU A 130 6.52 5.32 -0.21
N GLY A 131 5.57 4.51 0.24
CA GLY A 131 4.74 3.68 -0.64
C GLY A 131 3.87 4.49 -1.61
N ILE A 132 3.31 5.62 -1.16
CA ILE A 132 2.50 6.54 -1.98
C ILE A 132 3.38 7.23 -3.02
N ALA A 133 4.55 7.74 -2.63
CA ALA A 133 5.51 8.34 -3.55
C ALA A 133 5.94 7.31 -4.62
N ALA A 134 6.24 6.07 -4.22
CA ALA A 134 6.56 4.99 -5.15
C ALA A 134 5.41 4.70 -6.12
N ALA A 135 4.16 4.71 -5.66
CA ALA A 135 2.99 4.55 -6.51
C ALA A 135 2.86 5.69 -7.55
N MET A 136 3.16 6.94 -7.17
CA MET A 136 3.16 8.09 -8.08
C MET A 136 4.24 7.99 -9.18
N HIS A 137 5.33 7.28 -8.90
CA HIS A 137 6.39 6.99 -9.87
C HIS A 137 6.10 5.82 -10.80
N PHE A 138 5.02 5.06 -10.59
CA PHE A 138 4.74 3.88 -11.40
C PHE A 138 4.49 4.24 -12.87
N ARG A 139 5.14 3.51 -13.78
CA ARG A 139 5.00 3.64 -15.24
C ARG A 139 4.80 2.26 -15.88
N SER A 140 3.92 2.19 -16.86
CA SER A 140 3.63 1.02 -17.68
C SER A 140 2.90 1.47 -18.94
N GLU A 141 3.42 1.13 -20.11
CA GLU A 141 2.79 1.43 -21.40
C GLU A 141 1.49 0.64 -21.60
N ASP A 142 1.38 -0.53 -20.96
CA ASP A 142 0.20 -1.40 -21.07
C ASP A 142 -0.90 -1.06 -20.04
N ASP A 143 -0.69 -0.05 -19.19
CA ASP A 143 -1.65 0.39 -18.17
C ASP A 143 -2.15 1.82 -18.42
N PRO A 144 -3.38 1.99 -18.93
CA PRO A 144 -3.96 3.30 -19.17
C PRO A 144 -3.95 4.22 -17.94
N GLN A 145 -4.11 3.68 -16.73
CA GLN A 145 -4.06 4.51 -15.50
C GLN A 145 -2.64 4.96 -15.16
N ALA A 146 -1.61 4.18 -15.53
CA ALA A 146 -0.22 4.60 -15.36
C ALA A 146 0.15 5.70 -16.36
N GLN A 147 -0.36 5.62 -17.60
CA GLN A 147 -0.22 6.68 -18.59
C GLN A 147 -0.94 7.97 -18.15
N GLU A 148 -2.18 7.85 -17.66
CA GLU A 148 -2.96 8.99 -17.14
C GLU A 148 -2.28 9.62 -15.92
N LEU A 149 -1.75 8.81 -14.98
CA LEU A 149 -0.96 9.30 -13.85
C LEU A 149 0.26 10.09 -14.31
N ALA A 150 1.02 9.57 -15.29
CA ALA A 150 2.19 10.25 -15.82
C ALA A 150 1.83 11.59 -16.49
N ALA A 151 0.75 11.61 -17.28
CA ALA A 151 0.25 12.81 -17.92
C ALA A 151 -0.20 13.87 -16.89
N LEU A 152 -0.93 13.45 -15.85
CA LEU A 152 -1.40 14.36 -14.81
C LEU A 152 -0.25 14.99 -14.02
N ILE A 153 0.78 14.20 -13.68
CA ILE A 153 1.97 14.71 -13.01
C ILE A 153 2.74 15.68 -13.90
N ALA A 154 2.85 15.40 -15.21
CA ALA A 154 3.53 16.28 -16.15
C ALA A 154 2.79 17.63 -16.35
N ASP A 155 1.46 17.59 -16.35
CA ASP A 155 0.61 18.78 -16.52
C ASP A 155 0.57 19.67 -15.28
N LYS A 156 0.39 19.07 -14.09
CA LYS A 156 0.07 19.82 -12.85
C LYS A 156 1.17 19.80 -11.78
N GLY A 157 2.20 18.98 -11.97
CA GLY A 157 3.16 18.65 -10.94
C GLY A 157 2.64 17.60 -9.94
N PRO A 158 3.55 16.96 -9.17
CA PRO A 158 3.22 15.84 -8.30
C PRO A 158 2.23 16.20 -7.18
N GLN A 159 2.38 17.37 -6.56
CA GLN A 159 1.55 17.81 -5.44
C GLN A 159 0.06 17.92 -5.84
N ALA A 160 -0.22 18.67 -6.93
CA ALA A 160 -1.59 18.84 -7.43
C ALA A 160 -2.17 17.54 -7.99
N ALA A 161 -1.35 16.71 -8.62
CA ALA A 161 -1.77 15.38 -9.10
C ALA A 161 -2.18 14.47 -7.93
N LEU A 162 -1.37 14.39 -6.86
CA LEU A 162 -1.69 13.59 -5.69
C LEU A 162 -2.99 14.07 -5.04
N ALA A 163 -3.13 15.37 -4.80
CA ALA A 163 -4.35 15.94 -4.21
C ALA A 163 -5.59 15.60 -5.05
N GLN A 164 -5.52 15.74 -6.37
CA GLN A 164 -6.62 15.44 -7.28
C GLN A 164 -7.02 13.95 -7.24
N ILE A 165 -6.07 13.02 -7.20
CA ILE A 165 -6.35 11.58 -7.23
C ILE A 165 -6.83 11.08 -5.86
N SER A 166 -6.14 11.51 -4.80
CA SER A 166 -6.34 11.01 -3.43
C SER A 166 -7.47 11.70 -2.68
N GLY A 167 -7.83 12.92 -3.07
CA GLY A 167 -8.75 13.78 -2.32
C GLY A 167 -8.11 14.41 -1.07
N LEU A 168 -6.80 14.27 -0.87
CA LEU A 168 -6.08 14.97 0.19
C LEU A 168 -5.98 16.48 -0.12
N ASP A 169 -5.93 17.30 0.93
CA ASP A 169 -5.64 18.73 0.77
C ASP A 169 -4.22 18.91 0.22
N ALA A 170 -4.09 19.65 -0.89
CA ALA A 170 -2.81 19.96 -1.52
C ALA A 170 -1.84 20.68 -0.58
N ASN A 171 -2.35 21.42 0.42
CA ASN A 171 -1.53 22.15 1.39
C ASN A 171 -1.27 21.36 2.67
N SER A 172 -1.73 20.11 2.76
CA SER A 172 -1.46 19.27 3.92
C SER A 172 0.02 18.85 3.97
N GLU A 173 0.53 18.63 5.19
CA GLU A 173 1.90 18.18 5.43
C GLU A 173 2.21 16.83 4.76
N VAL A 174 1.21 15.98 4.58
CA VAL A 174 1.37 14.67 3.93
C VAL A 174 1.41 14.72 2.40
N VAL A 175 1.10 15.87 1.80
CA VAL A 175 1.14 16.09 0.34
C VAL A 175 2.30 17.00 -0.08
N SER A 176 2.79 17.83 0.85
CA SER A 176 3.88 18.81 0.61
C SER A 176 5.26 18.15 0.60
#